data_AF-A0A1F7ZVS4-F1
#
_entry.id   AF-A0A1F7ZVS4-F1
#
_cell.length_a   1.000
_cell.length_b   1.000
_cell.length_c   1.000
_cell.angle_alpha   90.00
_cell.angle_beta   90.00
_cell.angle_gamma   90.00
#
_symmetry.space_group_name_H-M   'P 1'
#
loop_
_entity.id
_entity.type
_entity.pdbx_description
1 polymer ?
#
loop_
_entity_poly.entity_id
_entity_poly.type
_entity_poly.pdbx_seq_one_letter_code
_entity_poly.pdbx_strand_id
1 'polypeptide(L)'
;MKLVELDTTVADLHATNGVQWPLAVDLYHTYTHIDLHDHFLRESRFAEDEDPEVYYNGDGNVERFRQWALCFKTLRFLPMVGPGLALLHVPRNARVNIERALKQFPEWQRPIVQYIDLDSSDFEADRQSALEGRKLVYWRPKSWMSKESCLVAPEVSYELNDKRFLTHPGIPTPTMELIQLAQPEQQAYLASRPLPFVVKFCRCSSGQGTFMVATEDARHKMLHAVSRYATRGGDEVQVSELVHSKRPHYGVNFFMGNGEATETQFLGATEQVSTKDGAWVGGIIDYNEQGDLEQTLRDTISAVAHTL
;
A
#
# COMPACT_ATOMS: atom_id res chain seq x y z
N MET A 1 -8.35 29.60 -16.33
CA MET A 1 -8.66 28.29 -15.74
C MET A 1 -8.49 28.44 -14.23
N LYS A 2 -9.47 28.03 -13.41
CA LYS A 2 -9.30 28.08 -11.94
C LYS A 2 -8.28 27.00 -11.57
N LEU A 3 -7.25 27.37 -10.82
CA LEU A 3 -6.27 26.41 -10.31
C LEU A 3 -6.88 25.65 -9.14
N VAL A 4 -6.47 24.40 -8.99
CA VAL A 4 -6.76 23.56 -7.82
C VAL A 4 -5.60 23.72 -6.86
N GLU A 5 -5.87 24.26 -5.68
CA GLU A 5 -4.90 24.38 -4.59
C GLU A 5 -5.13 23.21 -3.62
N LEU A 6 -4.04 22.52 -3.27
CA LEU A 6 -4.07 21.45 -2.27
C LEU A 6 -3.83 22.05 -0.89
N ASP A 7 -4.55 21.57 0.13
CA ASP A 7 -4.33 22.02 1.52
C ASP A 7 -2.94 21.65 2.03
N THR A 8 -2.39 20.54 1.54
CA THR A 8 -1.03 20.08 1.84
C THR A 8 -0.51 19.18 0.73
N THR A 9 0.80 19.06 0.65
CA THR A 9 1.49 18.06 -0.19
C THR A 9 2.38 17.16 0.67
N VAL A 10 2.84 16.04 0.10
CA VAL A 10 3.88 15.20 0.72
C VAL A 10 5.10 16.05 1.03
N ALA A 11 5.49 16.94 0.12
CA ALA A 11 6.63 17.82 0.35
C ALA A 11 6.44 18.76 1.56
N ASP A 12 5.26 19.36 1.69
CA ASP A 12 4.92 20.24 2.81
C ASP A 12 4.90 19.47 4.14
N LEU A 13 4.32 18.27 4.16
CA LEU A 13 4.29 17.42 5.36
C LEU A 13 5.71 17.04 5.82
N HIS A 14 6.59 16.67 4.90
CA HIS A 14 7.98 16.35 5.23
C HIS A 14 8.73 17.59 5.73
N ALA A 15 8.60 18.73 5.05
CA ALA A 15 9.26 19.97 5.44
C ALA A 15 8.83 20.47 6.83
N THR A 16 7.52 20.43 7.12
CA THR A 16 6.97 20.83 8.43
C THR A 16 7.37 19.90 9.56
N ASN A 17 7.73 18.64 9.26
CA ASN A 17 8.18 17.64 10.23
C ASN A 17 9.70 17.41 10.21
N GLY A 18 10.47 18.41 9.78
CA GLY A 18 11.93 18.43 9.92
C GLY A 18 12.70 17.53 8.95
N VAL A 19 12.04 16.98 7.91
CA VAL A 19 12.72 16.23 6.87
C VAL A 19 13.33 17.19 5.85
N GLN A 20 14.65 17.09 5.67
CA GLN A 20 15.41 17.97 4.78
C GLN A 20 15.21 17.61 3.30
N TRP A 21 15.09 18.64 2.48
CA TRP A 21 15.04 18.57 1.02
C TRP A 21 16.43 18.78 0.41
N PRO A 22 16.73 18.23 -0.79
CA PRO A 22 15.81 17.56 -1.71
C PRO A 22 15.61 16.05 -1.47
N LEU A 23 14.35 15.60 -1.49
CA LEU A 23 13.98 14.17 -1.59
C LEU A 23 13.67 13.80 -3.05
N ALA A 24 13.93 12.54 -3.39
CA ALA A 24 13.44 11.90 -4.60
C ALA A 24 12.23 11.01 -4.25
N VAL A 25 11.24 10.95 -5.14
CA VAL A 25 10.00 10.20 -4.93
C VAL A 25 9.79 9.20 -6.06
N ASP A 26 9.63 7.93 -5.69
CA ASP A 26 9.16 6.87 -6.58
C ASP A 26 7.69 6.53 -6.26
N LEU A 27 6.83 6.66 -7.27
CA LEU A 27 5.38 6.43 -7.17
C LEU A 27 4.93 5.11 -7.82
N TYR A 28 5.89 4.27 -8.24
CA TYR A 28 5.60 3.06 -9.01
C TYR A 28 5.34 1.87 -8.09
N HIS A 29 4.31 1.12 -8.43
CA HIS A 29 4.06 -0.19 -7.84
C HIS A 29 4.92 -1.25 -8.52
N THR A 30 5.30 -2.26 -7.76
CA THR A 30 5.78 -3.56 -8.26
C THR A 30 4.68 -4.60 -8.17
N TYR A 31 4.85 -5.70 -8.93
CA TYR A 31 3.94 -6.83 -8.93
C TYR A 31 4.74 -8.12 -8.78
N THR A 32 4.18 -9.12 -8.12
CA THR A 32 4.85 -10.39 -7.85
C THR A 32 4.71 -11.41 -8.97
N HIS A 33 3.74 -11.21 -9.86
CA HIS A 33 3.33 -12.20 -10.86
C HIS A 33 3.61 -11.76 -12.31
N ILE A 34 4.12 -10.55 -12.54
CA ILE A 34 4.29 -10.00 -13.89
C ILE A 34 5.47 -9.03 -13.98
N ASP A 35 6.28 -9.22 -15.03
CA ASP A 35 7.32 -8.26 -15.39
C ASP A 35 6.70 -7.09 -16.15
N LEU A 36 6.93 -5.87 -15.67
CA LEU A 36 6.45 -4.66 -16.33
C LEU A 36 7.36 -4.22 -17.47
N HIS A 37 8.66 -4.45 -17.31
CA HIS A 37 9.73 -4.13 -18.26
C HIS A 37 10.98 -4.96 -17.95
N ASP A 38 11.93 -5.07 -18.88
CA ASP A 38 13.20 -5.78 -18.67
C ASP A 38 14.06 -5.15 -17.54
N HIS A 39 13.91 -3.83 -17.37
CA HIS A 39 14.52 -3.04 -16.28
C HIS A 39 13.59 -2.84 -15.07
N PHE A 40 12.35 -3.34 -15.16
CA PHE A 40 11.32 -3.23 -14.12
C PHE A 40 10.61 -4.57 -13.97
N LEU A 41 11.36 -5.53 -13.43
CA LEU A 41 10.95 -6.91 -13.25
C LEU A 41 9.92 -7.05 -12.13
N ARG A 42 9.26 -8.22 -12.10
CA ARG A 42 8.43 -8.62 -10.98
C ARG A 42 9.23 -8.66 -9.69
N GLU A 43 8.60 -8.24 -8.60
CA GLU A 43 9.22 -8.19 -7.28
C GLU A 43 9.20 -9.58 -6.62
N SER A 44 10.36 -10.02 -6.15
CA SER A 44 10.54 -11.33 -5.52
C SER A 44 11.00 -11.25 -4.05
N ARG A 45 11.57 -10.13 -3.62
CA ARG A 45 12.04 -9.93 -2.25
C ARG A 45 10.94 -9.35 -1.37
N PHE A 46 10.36 -8.23 -1.79
CA PHE A 46 9.26 -7.57 -1.08
C PHE A 46 7.93 -7.97 -1.72
N ALA A 47 7.70 -9.28 -1.78
CA ALA A 47 6.55 -9.82 -2.48
C ALA A 47 5.26 -9.52 -1.71
N GLU A 48 4.40 -8.69 -2.31
CA GLU A 48 3.03 -8.41 -1.88
C GLU A 48 2.08 -8.73 -3.03
N ASP A 49 1.02 -9.51 -2.77
CA ASP A 49 -0.01 -9.76 -3.79
C ASP A 49 -0.90 -8.50 -3.88
N GLU A 50 -0.57 -7.63 -4.82
CA GLU A 50 -1.36 -6.47 -5.21
C GLU A 50 -2.01 -6.72 -6.57
N ASP A 51 -3.31 -6.46 -6.66
CA ASP A 51 -4.09 -6.81 -7.83
C ASP A 51 -4.45 -5.59 -8.68
N PRO A 52 -4.49 -5.72 -10.01
CA PRO A 52 -5.21 -4.81 -10.87
C PRO A 52 -6.58 -5.32 -11.32
N GLU A 53 -6.88 -6.62 -11.29
CA GLU A 53 -8.21 -7.21 -11.56
C GLU A 53 -8.15 -8.73 -11.42
N VAL A 54 -8.51 -9.22 -10.24
CA VAL A 54 -8.63 -10.60 -9.72
C VAL A 54 -8.27 -11.67 -10.75
N TYR A 55 -6.97 -11.93 -10.87
CA TYR A 55 -6.32 -12.99 -11.65
C TYR A 55 -6.25 -12.78 -13.16
N TYR A 56 -5.11 -12.23 -13.60
CA TYR A 56 -4.61 -12.42 -14.97
C TYR A 56 -4.60 -13.92 -15.32
N ASN A 57 -5.52 -14.34 -16.19
CA ASN A 57 -5.65 -15.72 -16.65
C ASN A 57 -4.95 -15.99 -18.00
N GLY A 58 -4.07 -15.08 -18.45
CA GLY A 58 -3.39 -15.19 -19.75
C GLY A 58 -4.11 -14.52 -20.92
N ASP A 59 -5.40 -14.19 -20.78
CA ASP A 59 -6.26 -13.81 -21.92
C ASP A 59 -6.52 -12.30 -22.06
N GLY A 60 -6.03 -11.48 -21.12
CA GLY A 60 -6.21 -10.02 -21.11
C GLY A 60 -4.93 -9.29 -21.50
N ASN A 61 -5.00 -8.38 -22.47
CA ASN A 61 -3.87 -7.65 -23.07
C ASN A 61 -2.81 -7.13 -22.05
N VAL A 62 -1.74 -7.89 -21.80
CA VAL A 62 -0.59 -7.55 -20.93
C VAL A 62 -0.04 -6.16 -21.21
N GLU A 63 -0.03 -5.78 -22.48
CA GLU A 63 0.48 -4.49 -22.92
C GLU A 63 -0.39 -3.34 -22.40
N ARG A 64 -1.70 -3.52 -22.40
CA ARG A 64 -2.64 -2.57 -21.78
C ARG A 64 -2.40 -2.45 -20.28
N PHE A 65 -2.15 -3.56 -19.59
CA PHE A 65 -1.86 -3.55 -18.16
C PHE A 65 -0.54 -2.82 -17.85
N ARG A 66 0.53 -3.14 -18.58
CA ARG A 66 1.83 -2.46 -18.44
C ARG A 66 1.71 -0.95 -18.69
N GLN A 67 0.90 -0.54 -19.66
CA GLN A 67 0.59 0.87 -19.91
C GLN A 67 -0.18 1.50 -18.73
N TRP A 68 -1.15 0.79 -18.15
CA TRP A 68 -1.85 1.29 -16.97
C TRP A 68 -0.93 1.44 -15.75
N ALA A 69 -0.13 0.41 -15.46
CA ALA A 69 0.76 0.36 -14.31
C ALA A 69 1.86 1.42 -14.39
N LEU A 70 2.48 1.61 -15.56
CA LEU A 70 3.62 2.52 -15.72
C LEU A 70 3.21 3.98 -15.98
N CYS A 71 1.93 4.26 -16.29
CA CYS A 71 1.48 5.61 -16.66
C CYS A 71 0.32 6.13 -15.80
N PHE A 72 -0.83 5.46 -15.88
CA PHE A 72 -2.08 6.01 -15.33
C PHE A 72 -2.11 5.93 -13.80
N LYS A 73 -1.56 4.86 -13.22
CA LYS A 73 -1.50 4.71 -11.75
C LYS A 73 -0.63 5.79 -11.12
N THR A 74 0.53 6.08 -11.71
CA THR A 74 1.49 7.08 -11.23
C THR A 74 0.93 8.50 -11.30
N LEU A 75 0.20 8.82 -12.37
CA LEU A 75 -0.48 10.10 -12.56
C LEU A 75 -1.47 10.45 -11.45
N ARG A 76 -2.11 9.45 -10.83
CA ARG A 76 -3.07 9.66 -9.74
C ARG A 76 -2.43 10.28 -8.50
N PHE A 77 -1.19 9.90 -8.20
CA PHE A 77 -0.51 10.30 -6.97
C PHE A 77 0.45 11.47 -7.18
N LEU A 78 0.88 11.71 -8.43
CA LEU A 78 1.86 12.73 -8.77
C LEU A 78 1.53 14.14 -8.25
N PRO A 79 0.29 14.66 -8.34
CA PRO A 79 -0.01 15.99 -7.82
C PRO A 79 0.19 16.13 -6.30
N MET A 80 0.05 15.05 -5.54
CA MET A 80 0.19 15.08 -4.08
C MET A 80 1.65 15.17 -3.63
N VAL A 81 2.61 14.97 -4.53
CA VAL A 81 4.05 15.04 -4.18
C VAL A 81 4.45 16.44 -3.72
N GLY A 82 3.88 17.51 -4.31
CA GLY A 82 4.33 18.88 -4.05
C GLY A 82 5.67 19.19 -4.73
N PRO A 83 6.42 20.24 -4.31
CA PRO A 83 7.69 20.67 -4.91
C PRO A 83 8.89 19.71 -4.67
N GLY A 84 8.67 18.40 -4.73
CA GLY A 84 9.69 17.36 -4.67
C GLY A 84 10.09 16.81 -6.05
N LEU A 85 11.22 16.10 -6.10
CA LEU A 85 11.67 15.42 -7.33
C LEU A 85 10.92 14.09 -7.50
N ALA A 86 10.08 13.97 -8.52
CA ALA A 86 9.36 12.73 -8.85
C ALA A 86 10.04 12.00 -10.02
N LEU A 87 10.42 10.74 -9.82
CA LEU A 87 11.02 9.90 -10.85
C LEU A 87 9.94 9.21 -11.67
N LEU A 88 9.96 9.40 -12.99
CA LEU A 88 8.98 8.87 -13.94
C LEU A 88 9.65 8.07 -15.07
N HIS A 89 9.26 6.80 -15.24
CA HIS A 89 9.83 5.85 -16.20
C HIS A 89 9.15 5.90 -17.59
N VAL A 90 9.87 6.29 -18.66
CA VAL A 90 9.42 6.32 -20.09
C VAL A 90 9.87 5.03 -20.82
N PRO A 91 9.34 4.62 -22.00
CA PRO A 91 8.57 5.38 -23.02
C PRO A 91 7.08 5.51 -22.75
N ARG A 92 6.51 4.70 -21.84
CA ARG A 92 5.05 4.62 -21.73
C ARG A 92 4.42 5.90 -21.19
N ASN A 93 5.16 6.68 -20.41
CA ASN A 93 4.69 7.92 -19.81
C ASN A 93 4.30 8.99 -20.85
N ALA A 94 3.02 9.37 -20.85
CA ALA A 94 2.48 10.40 -21.71
C ALA A 94 2.82 11.81 -21.18
N ARG A 95 4.02 12.32 -21.50
CA ARG A 95 4.54 13.62 -21.03
C ARG A 95 3.51 14.76 -21.16
N VAL A 96 2.86 14.87 -22.30
CA VAL A 96 1.80 15.87 -22.56
C VAL A 96 0.64 15.76 -21.56
N ASN A 97 0.23 14.55 -21.20
CA ASN A 97 -0.84 14.34 -20.22
C ASN A 97 -0.38 14.67 -18.80
N ILE A 98 0.87 14.35 -18.44
CA ILE A 98 1.48 14.72 -17.16
C ILE A 98 1.53 16.24 -17.02
N GLU A 99 2.09 16.93 -18.02
CA GLU A 99 2.16 18.39 -18.01
C GLU A 99 0.78 19.03 -17.93
N ARG A 100 -0.19 18.53 -18.72
CA ARG A 100 -1.57 19.00 -18.66
C ARG A 100 -2.19 18.81 -17.27
N ALA A 101 -1.95 17.66 -16.63
CA ALA A 101 -2.44 17.40 -15.28
C ALA A 101 -1.81 18.35 -14.26
N LEU A 102 -0.48 18.53 -14.29
CA LEU A 102 0.23 19.40 -13.36
C LEU A 102 -0.07 20.90 -13.54
N LYS A 103 -0.39 21.34 -14.76
CA LYS A 103 -0.83 22.72 -15.04
C LYS A 103 -2.14 23.11 -14.36
N GLN A 104 -2.88 22.16 -13.80
CA GLN A 104 -4.07 22.44 -13.00
C GLN A 104 -3.75 22.96 -11.59
N PHE A 105 -2.49 22.83 -11.13
CA PHE A 105 -2.05 23.23 -9.79
C PHE A 105 -1.17 24.50 -9.85
N PRO A 106 -1.07 25.29 -8.76
CA PRO A 106 -0.10 26.37 -8.62
C PRO A 106 1.34 25.91 -8.82
N GLU A 107 2.19 26.74 -9.42
CA GLU A 107 3.59 26.38 -9.71
C GLU A 107 4.38 25.93 -8.48
N TRP A 108 4.14 26.55 -7.33
CA TRP A 108 4.80 26.22 -6.08
C TRP A 108 4.35 24.88 -5.46
N GLN A 109 3.25 24.28 -5.94
CA GLN A 109 2.77 22.94 -5.53
C GLN A 109 3.13 21.84 -6.54
N ARG A 110 3.79 22.17 -7.66
CA ARG A 110 4.07 21.17 -8.70
C ARG A 110 5.35 20.39 -8.39
N PRO A 111 5.35 19.07 -8.60
CA PRO A 111 6.57 18.28 -8.56
C PRO A 111 7.51 18.63 -9.71
N ILE A 112 8.81 18.49 -9.42
CA ILE A 112 9.86 18.51 -10.41
C ILE A 112 9.94 17.10 -10.98
N VAL A 113 9.59 16.92 -12.25
CA VAL A 113 9.54 15.60 -12.88
C VAL A 113 10.88 15.29 -13.55
N GLN A 114 11.53 14.20 -13.14
CA GLN A 114 12.68 13.62 -13.82
C GLN A 114 12.23 12.37 -14.59
N TYR A 115 12.49 12.34 -15.89
CA TYR A 115 12.22 11.18 -16.71
C TYR A 115 13.44 10.26 -16.76
N ILE A 116 13.22 8.97 -16.54
CA ILE A 116 14.23 7.90 -16.69
C ILE A 116 13.76 7.00 -17.84
N ASP A 117 14.59 6.80 -18.84
CA ASP A 117 14.25 5.99 -20.01
C ASP A 117 14.52 4.50 -19.75
N LEU A 118 13.45 3.70 -19.77
CA LEU A 118 13.54 2.25 -19.57
C LEU A 118 14.18 1.55 -20.76
N ASP A 119 14.17 2.14 -21.95
CA ASP A 119 14.79 1.57 -23.15
C ASP A 119 16.26 2.01 -23.31
N SER A 120 16.75 2.88 -22.42
CA SER A 120 18.13 3.36 -22.45
C SER A 120 19.10 2.29 -21.95
N SER A 121 20.22 2.12 -22.65
CA SER A 121 21.35 1.31 -22.18
C SER A 121 21.97 1.84 -20.88
N ASP A 122 21.76 3.13 -20.60
CA ASP A 122 22.28 3.83 -19.43
C ASP A 122 21.25 3.95 -18.29
N PHE A 123 20.13 3.20 -18.34
CA PHE A 123 19.03 3.25 -17.37
C PHE A 123 19.52 3.30 -15.90
N GLU A 124 20.44 2.41 -15.54
CA GLU A 124 20.97 2.32 -14.17
C GLU A 124 21.76 3.57 -13.78
N ALA A 125 22.57 4.11 -14.69
CA ALA A 125 23.35 5.32 -14.47
C ALA A 125 22.46 6.56 -14.35
N ASP A 126 21.44 6.67 -15.21
CA ASP A 126 20.46 7.75 -15.18
C ASP A 126 19.66 7.73 -13.86
N ARG A 127 19.24 6.54 -13.41
CA ARG A 127 18.56 6.39 -12.12
C ARG A 127 19.47 6.78 -10.96
N GLN A 128 20.72 6.31 -10.95
CA GLN A 128 21.67 6.63 -9.90
C GLN A 128 21.96 8.13 -9.82
N SER A 129 22.16 8.78 -10.97
CA SER A 129 22.36 10.23 -11.07
C SER A 129 21.15 11.01 -10.52
N ALA A 130 19.94 10.56 -10.81
CA ALA A 130 18.72 11.18 -10.28
C ALA A 130 18.60 11.06 -8.75
N LEU A 131 19.16 10.00 -8.16
CA LEU A 131 19.14 9.74 -6.72
C LEU A 131 20.34 10.33 -5.97
N GLU A 132 21.39 10.75 -6.66
CA GLU A 132 22.63 11.21 -6.04
C GLU A 132 22.40 12.37 -5.05
N GLY A 133 22.87 12.19 -3.81
CA GLY A 133 22.74 13.17 -2.74
C GLY A 133 21.32 13.34 -2.19
N ARG A 134 20.36 12.49 -2.57
CA ARG A 134 18.96 12.58 -2.17
C ARG A 134 18.54 11.35 -1.37
N LYS A 135 17.60 11.55 -0.44
CA LYS A 135 16.88 10.41 0.15
C LYS A 135 15.69 10.02 -0.73
N LEU A 136 15.49 8.71 -0.90
CA LEU A 136 14.37 8.15 -1.64
C LEU A 136 13.15 7.93 -0.73
N VAL A 137 12.03 8.51 -1.13
CA VAL A 137 10.69 8.19 -0.63
C VAL A 137 10.00 7.33 -1.69
N TYR A 138 9.34 6.27 -1.29
CA TYR A 138 8.70 5.35 -2.24
C TYR A 138 7.30 4.96 -1.78
N TRP A 139 6.46 4.61 -2.76
CA TRP A 139 5.11 4.10 -2.49
C TRP A 139 5.11 2.62 -2.09
N ARG A 140 5.88 1.78 -2.78
CA ARG A 140 6.06 0.36 -2.45
C ARG A 140 7.54 0.00 -2.42
N PRO A 141 7.98 -0.83 -1.45
CA PRO A 141 9.36 -1.27 -1.39
C PRO A 141 9.68 -2.15 -2.60
N LYS A 142 10.89 -2.01 -3.12
CA LYS A 142 11.40 -2.78 -4.26
C LYS A 142 12.80 -3.28 -3.97
N SER A 143 13.14 -4.44 -4.52
CA SER A 143 14.43 -5.10 -4.32
C SER A 143 15.62 -4.15 -4.52
N TRP A 144 15.59 -3.35 -5.59
CA TRP A 144 16.68 -2.43 -5.92
C TRP A 144 16.84 -1.28 -4.90
N MET A 145 15.76 -0.85 -4.24
CA MET A 145 15.77 0.25 -3.26
C MET A 145 16.60 -0.08 -2.02
N SER A 146 16.86 -1.36 -1.76
CA SER A 146 17.65 -1.81 -0.61
C SER A 146 19.11 -1.35 -0.65
N LYS A 147 19.58 -0.88 -1.81
CA LYS A 147 20.94 -0.33 -2.00
C LYS A 147 20.96 1.20 -1.97
N GLU A 148 19.78 1.83 -1.92
CA GLU A 148 19.61 3.27 -2.02
C GLU A 148 19.47 3.90 -0.64
N SER A 149 19.80 5.20 -0.53
CA SER A 149 19.55 5.97 0.68
C SER A 149 18.06 6.28 0.79
N CYS A 150 17.28 5.37 1.37
CA CYS A 150 15.84 5.58 1.55
C CYS A 150 15.54 6.38 2.84
N LEU A 151 14.44 7.13 2.85
CA LEU A 151 13.96 7.83 4.04
C LEU A 151 13.48 6.84 5.11
N VAL A 152 12.78 5.79 4.68
CA VAL A 152 12.41 4.61 5.47
C VAL A 152 13.04 3.40 4.77
N ALA A 153 13.60 2.46 5.53
CA ALA A 153 14.19 1.26 4.94
C ALA A 153 13.09 0.38 4.28
N PRO A 154 13.31 -0.15 3.06
CA PRO A 154 12.34 -1.02 2.37
C PRO A 154 11.83 -2.20 3.23
N GLU A 155 12.71 -2.78 4.03
CA GLU A 155 12.41 -3.87 4.96
C GLU A 155 11.37 -3.44 6.02
N VAL A 156 11.54 -2.25 6.60
CA VAL A 156 10.59 -1.72 7.59
C VAL A 156 9.22 -1.52 6.95
N SER A 157 9.15 -0.89 5.77
CA SER A 157 7.87 -0.73 5.06
C SER A 157 7.20 -2.06 4.73
N TYR A 158 7.99 -3.08 4.38
CA TYR A 158 7.48 -4.41 4.07
C TYR A 158 6.94 -5.13 5.31
N GLU A 159 7.65 -5.03 6.43
CA GLU A 159 7.23 -5.62 7.71
C GLU A 159 5.96 -4.96 8.25
N LEU A 160 5.84 -3.64 8.15
CA LEU A 160 4.64 -2.89 8.58
C LEU A 160 3.37 -3.30 7.83
N ASN A 161 3.50 -3.78 6.58
CA ASN A 161 2.36 -4.23 5.77
C ASN A 161 1.96 -5.69 6.03
N ASP A 162 2.70 -6.40 6.89
CA ASP A 162 2.46 -7.81 7.17
C ASP A 162 1.38 -7.99 8.24
N LYS A 163 0.27 -8.66 7.91
CA LYS A 163 -0.83 -8.86 8.86
C LYS A 163 -0.46 -9.72 10.07
N ARG A 164 0.67 -10.42 10.04
CA ARG A 164 1.21 -11.13 11.21
C ARG A 164 1.54 -10.16 12.34
N PHE A 165 1.86 -8.91 12.03
CA PHE A 165 2.04 -7.86 13.03
C PHE A 165 0.83 -7.73 13.97
N LEU A 166 -0.39 -7.95 13.46
CA LEU A 166 -1.61 -7.84 14.25
C LEU A 166 -1.77 -8.95 15.30
N THR A 167 -0.96 -10.02 15.28
CA THR A 167 -0.99 -11.06 16.32
C THR A 167 -0.27 -10.65 17.60
N HIS A 168 0.36 -9.46 17.61
CA HIS A 168 1.03 -8.95 18.79
C HIS A 168 0.05 -8.78 19.96
N PRO A 169 0.36 -9.32 21.17
CA PRO A 169 -0.58 -9.34 22.30
C PRO A 169 -0.96 -7.95 22.84
N GLY A 170 -0.16 -6.94 22.53
CA GLY A 170 -0.43 -5.54 22.88
C GLY A 170 -1.43 -4.84 21.97
N ILE A 171 -1.77 -5.41 20.81
CA ILE A 171 -2.71 -4.78 19.86
C ILE A 171 -4.12 -5.35 20.15
N PRO A 172 -5.13 -4.50 20.37
CA PRO A 172 -6.49 -4.96 20.61
C PRO A 172 -7.10 -5.52 19.32
N THR A 173 -7.06 -6.85 19.18
CA THR A 173 -7.64 -7.57 18.05
C THR A 173 -8.64 -8.63 18.52
N PRO A 174 -9.53 -9.11 17.64
CA PRO A 174 -10.31 -10.32 17.89
C PRO A 174 -9.39 -11.52 18.13
N THR A 175 -9.94 -12.66 18.54
CA THR A 175 -9.11 -13.86 18.62
C THR A 175 -8.62 -14.25 17.23
N MET A 176 -7.31 -14.40 17.07
CA MET A 176 -6.68 -14.75 15.80
C MET A 176 -5.72 -15.91 15.96
N GLU A 177 -5.58 -16.67 14.89
CA GLU A 177 -4.58 -17.74 14.77
C GLU A 177 -3.91 -17.67 13.40
N LEU A 178 -2.66 -18.15 13.33
CA LEU A 178 -1.93 -18.31 12.08
C LEU A 178 -1.99 -19.77 11.65
N ILE A 179 -2.40 -19.98 10.41
CA ILE A 179 -2.50 -21.28 9.76
C ILE A 179 -1.35 -21.41 8.76
N GLN A 180 -0.50 -22.41 8.97
CA GLN A 180 0.60 -22.80 8.10
C GLN A 180 0.06 -23.56 6.89
N LEU A 181 0.22 -23.02 5.70
CA LEU A 181 -0.29 -23.64 4.47
C LEU A 181 0.51 -24.86 4.02
N ALA A 182 1.77 -24.98 4.47
CA ALA A 182 2.60 -26.15 4.21
C ALA A 182 2.17 -27.40 5.00
N GLN A 183 1.30 -27.25 6.02
CA GLN A 183 0.81 -28.35 6.86
C GLN A 183 -0.58 -28.81 6.39
N PRO A 184 -0.71 -30.00 5.78
CA PRO A 184 -1.97 -30.48 5.21
C PRO A 184 -3.13 -30.51 6.22
N GLU A 185 -2.85 -30.85 7.48
CA GLU A 185 -3.83 -30.87 8.56
C GLU A 185 -4.37 -29.48 8.89
N GLN A 186 -3.53 -28.44 8.85
CA GLN A 186 -3.95 -27.06 9.09
C GLN A 186 -4.69 -26.49 7.88
N GLN A 187 -4.33 -26.91 6.67
CA GLN A 187 -5.11 -26.57 5.48
C GLN A 187 -6.49 -27.25 5.50
N ALA A 188 -6.57 -28.52 5.91
CA ALA A 188 -7.82 -29.25 6.08
C ALA A 188 -8.71 -28.63 7.18
N TYR A 189 -8.11 -28.03 8.21
CA TYR A 189 -8.83 -27.29 9.25
C TYR A 189 -9.65 -26.12 8.68
N LEU A 190 -9.14 -25.40 7.68
CA LEU A 190 -9.91 -24.33 7.00
C LEU A 190 -11.20 -24.88 6.34
N ALA A 191 -11.15 -26.12 5.85
CA ALA A 191 -12.30 -26.76 5.21
C ALA A 191 -13.38 -27.22 6.20
N SER A 192 -13.02 -27.51 7.45
CA SER A 192 -13.94 -28.02 8.47
C SER A 192 -14.33 -27.00 9.55
N ARG A 193 -13.67 -25.82 9.58
CA ARG A 193 -13.93 -24.77 10.58
C ARG A 193 -15.41 -24.33 10.59
N PRO A 194 -16.05 -24.18 11.77
CA PRO A 194 -17.41 -23.65 11.86
C PRO A 194 -17.55 -22.24 11.28
N LEU A 195 -18.69 -21.96 10.62
CA LEU A 195 -19.04 -20.65 10.08
C LEU A 195 -19.72 -19.77 11.15
N PRO A 196 -19.58 -18.43 11.10
CA PRO A 196 -18.74 -17.66 10.17
C PRO A 196 -17.31 -17.42 10.71
N PHE A 197 -16.36 -17.20 9.80
CA PHE A 197 -14.99 -16.79 10.14
C PHE A 197 -14.38 -15.91 9.06
N VAL A 198 -13.24 -15.29 9.34
CA VAL A 198 -12.49 -14.46 8.39
C VAL A 198 -11.11 -15.07 8.14
N VAL A 199 -10.70 -15.14 6.88
CA VAL A 199 -9.33 -15.50 6.46
C VAL A 199 -8.68 -14.28 5.83
N LYS A 200 -7.45 -13.97 6.21
CA LYS A 200 -6.64 -12.90 5.64
C LYS A 200 -5.26 -13.43 5.24
N PHE A 201 -4.87 -13.20 4.00
CA PHE A 201 -3.50 -13.47 3.55
C PHE A 201 -2.57 -12.42 4.16
N CYS A 202 -1.44 -12.87 4.69
CA CYS A 202 -0.57 -12.01 5.48
C CYS A 202 0.00 -10.84 4.67
N ARG A 203 0.27 -11.05 3.37
CA ARG A 203 0.97 -10.10 2.49
C ARG A 203 0.19 -9.77 1.23
N CYS A 204 -0.98 -9.18 1.42
CA CYS A 204 -1.87 -8.70 0.35
C CYS A 204 -2.44 -7.34 0.73
N SER A 205 -2.60 -6.46 -0.26
CA SER A 205 -3.10 -5.09 -0.04
C SER A 205 -4.54 -4.90 -0.51
N SER A 206 -5.14 -3.74 -0.20
CA SER A 206 -6.41 -3.29 -0.80
C SER A 206 -7.60 -4.25 -0.62
N GLY A 207 -7.68 -4.92 0.54
CA GLY A 207 -8.72 -5.92 0.81
C GLY A 207 -8.54 -7.25 0.08
N GLN A 208 -7.55 -7.36 -0.81
CA GLN A 208 -7.20 -8.62 -1.47
C GLN A 208 -6.70 -9.62 -0.44
N GLY A 209 -7.00 -10.90 -0.70
CA GLY A 209 -6.70 -11.98 0.23
C GLY A 209 -7.54 -11.93 1.53
N THR A 210 -8.58 -11.10 1.61
CA THR A 210 -9.53 -11.08 2.75
C THR A 210 -10.83 -11.78 2.36
N PHE A 211 -11.21 -12.80 3.12
CA PHE A 211 -12.42 -13.60 2.86
C PHE A 211 -13.29 -13.62 4.11
N MET A 212 -14.52 -13.10 3.98
CA MET A 212 -15.57 -13.34 4.98
C MET A 212 -16.28 -14.63 4.64
N VAL A 213 -15.98 -15.68 5.39
CA VAL A 213 -16.47 -17.03 5.15
C VAL A 213 -17.72 -17.24 6.01
N ALA A 214 -18.87 -16.81 5.49
CA ALA A 214 -20.17 -16.93 6.15
C ALA A 214 -21.07 -18.02 5.55
N THR A 215 -20.69 -18.57 4.40
CA THR A 215 -21.41 -19.64 3.69
C THR A 215 -20.44 -20.67 3.16
N GLU A 216 -20.93 -21.87 2.84
CA GLU A 216 -20.10 -22.89 2.22
C GLU A 216 -19.61 -22.46 0.83
N ASP A 217 -20.41 -21.73 0.04
CA ASP A 217 -19.93 -21.17 -1.25
C ASP A 217 -18.73 -20.22 -1.05
N ALA A 218 -18.80 -19.34 -0.04
CA ALA A 218 -17.68 -18.47 0.32
C ALA A 218 -16.46 -19.28 0.78
N ARG A 219 -16.67 -20.41 1.47
CA ARG A 219 -15.58 -21.33 1.87
C ARG A 219 -14.88 -21.92 0.66
N HIS A 220 -15.61 -22.42 -0.34
CA HIS A 220 -15.02 -22.99 -1.55
C HIS A 220 -14.17 -21.95 -2.30
N LYS A 221 -14.68 -20.72 -2.44
CA LYS A 221 -13.94 -19.59 -3.04
C LYS A 221 -12.66 -19.27 -2.27
N MET A 222 -12.76 -19.20 -0.95
CA MET A 222 -11.62 -18.97 -0.06
C MET A 222 -10.56 -20.08 -0.20
N LEU A 223 -10.96 -21.36 -0.15
CA LEU A 223 -10.02 -22.49 -0.27
C LEU A 223 -9.30 -22.50 -1.62
N HIS A 224 -10.01 -22.18 -2.71
CA HIS A 224 -9.40 -22.03 -4.03
C HIS A 224 -8.38 -20.88 -4.06
N ALA A 225 -8.69 -19.75 -3.43
CA ALA A 225 -7.76 -18.64 -3.32
C ALA A 225 -6.54 -18.97 -2.46
N VAL A 226 -6.72 -19.64 -1.32
CA VAL A 226 -5.63 -20.11 -0.45
C VAL A 226 -4.68 -21.05 -1.22
N SER A 227 -5.23 -21.99 -1.99
CA SER A 227 -4.43 -22.89 -2.82
C SER A 227 -3.55 -22.12 -3.81
N ARG A 228 -4.11 -21.13 -4.50
CA ARG A 228 -3.34 -20.25 -5.43
C ARG A 228 -2.33 -19.36 -4.71
N TYR A 229 -2.64 -18.89 -3.51
CA TYR A 229 -1.71 -18.12 -2.70
C TYR A 229 -0.50 -18.99 -2.29
N ALA A 230 -0.74 -20.24 -1.88
CA ALA A 230 0.31 -21.19 -1.57
C ALA A 230 1.23 -21.48 -2.77
N THR A 231 0.68 -21.68 -3.98
CA THR A 231 1.52 -21.93 -5.18
C THR A 231 2.39 -20.74 -5.58
N ARG A 232 2.11 -19.54 -5.05
CA ARG A 232 2.90 -18.32 -5.25
C ARG A 232 3.92 -18.06 -4.15
N GLY A 233 4.08 -18.99 -3.21
CA GLY A 233 4.98 -18.84 -2.06
C GLY A 233 4.33 -18.15 -0.85
N GLY A 234 3.00 -18.13 -0.78
CA GLY A 234 2.30 -17.77 0.44
C GLY A 234 2.40 -18.90 1.47
N ASP A 235 2.99 -18.64 2.62
CA ASP A 235 3.26 -19.69 3.61
C ASP A 235 2.19 -19.76 4.71
N GLU A 236 1.54 -18.63 5.00
CA GLU A 236 0.66 -18.48 6.17
C GLU A 236 -0.57 -17.64 5.84
N VAL A 237 -1.68 -17.96 6.51
CA VAL A 237 -2.87 -17.10 6.55
C VAL A 237 -3.30 -16.85 7.98
N GLN A 238 -3.84 -15.66 8.23
CA GLN A 238 -4.48 -15.32 9.50
C GLN A 238 -5.95 -15.72 9.45
N VAL A 239 -6.41 -16.41 10.50
CA VAL A 239 -7.82 -16.76 10.69
C VAL A 239 -8.34 -16.08 11.94
N SER A 240 -9.55 -15.54 11.87
CA SER A 240 -10.19 -14.85 12.98
C SER A 240 -11.70 -15.07 13.00
N GLU A 241 -12.35 -14.75 14.10
CA GLU A 241 -13.80 -14.63 14.15
C GLU A 241 -14.31 -13.46 13.30
N LEU A 242 -15.53 -13.58 12.77
CA LEU A 242 -16.19 -12.46 12.11
C LEU A 242 -16.78 -11.51 13.16
N VAL A 243 -16.18 -10.34 13.32
CA VAL A 243 -16.68 -9.31 14.25
C VAL A 243 -17.83 -8.53 13.63
N HIS A 244 -19.00 -8.61 14.26
CA HIS A 244 -20.16 -7.79 13.91
C HIS A 244 -20.15 -6.46 14.67
N SER A 245 -19.46 -5.46 14.13
CA SER A 245 -19.48 -4.12 14.69
C SER A 245 -20.82 -3.42 14.44
N LYS A 246 -21.34 -2.75 15.48
CA LYS A 246 -22.46 -1.79 15.34
C LYS A 246 -21.97 -0.35 15.11
N ARG A 247 -20.68 -0.13 15.22
CA ARG A 247 -20.01 1.16 14.99
C ARG A 247 -19.39 1.18 13.60
N PRO A 248 -19.19 2.36 13.00
CA PRO A 248 -18.44 2.48 11.77
C PRO A 248 -17.02 1.92 11.90
N HIS A 249 -16.46 1.47 10.78
CA HIS A 249 -15.07 1.04 10.69
C HIS A 249 -14.22 2.26 10.34
N TYR A 250 -13.11 2.50 11.03
CA TYR A 250 -12.25 3.66 10.76
C TYR A 250 -10.88 3.23 10.27
N GLY A 251 -10.41 3.88 9.20
CA GLY A 251 -9.01 3.90 8.82
C GLY A 251 -8.37 5.13 9.45
N VAL A 252 -7.28 4.95 10.20
CA VAL A 252 -6.66 6.01 11.01
C VAL A 252 -5.27 6.28 10.48
N ASN A 253 -4.97 7.56 10.28
CA ASN A 253 -3.63 8.03 9.90
C ASN A 253 -3.04 8.80 11.08
N PHE A 254 -1.81 8.47 11.44
CA PHE A 254 -1.07 9.16 12.49
C PHE A 254 0.42 9.16 12.15
N PHE A 255 1.14 10.12 12.73
CA PHE A 255 2.59 10.21 12.65
C PHE A 255 3.22 9.69 13.95
N MET A 256 4.40 9.09 13.83
CA MET A 256 5.22 8.65 14.95
C MET A 256 6.62 9.23 14.80
N GLY A 257 7.06 9.98 15.82
CA GLY A 257 8.38 10.58 15.86
C GLY A 257 9.48 9.63 16.38
N ASN A 258 10.74 10.04 16.21
CA ASN A 258 11.93 9.28 16.64
C ASN A 258 12.29 9.42 18.14
N GLY A 259 11.38 9.91 18.99
CA GLY A 259 11.67 10.20 20.41
C GLY A 259 11.36 9.06 21.38
N GLU A 260 11.95 9.08 22.58
CA GLU A 260 11.64 8.14 23.68
C GLU A 260 10.19 8.26 24.19
N ALA A 261 9.48 9.33 23.82
CA ALA A 261 8.05 9.47 24.04
C ALA A 261 7.31 8.96 22.80
N THR A 262 6.48 7.94 23.00
CA THR A 262 5.50 7.36 22.05
C THR A 262 4.35 8.33 21.73
N GLU A 263 4.65 9.63 21.64
CA GLU A 263 3.68 10.66 21.24
C GLU A 263 3.38 10.50 19.75
N THR A 264 2.26 9.84 19.49
CA THR A 264 1.65 9.78 18.18
C THR A 264 0.88 11.06 17.91
N GLN A 265 1.06 11.61 16.72
CA GLN A 265 0.26 12.74 16.26
C GLN A 265 -0.86 12.21 15.36
N PHE A 266 -2.10 12.31 15.82
CA PHE A 266 -3.26 12.01 14.99
C PHE A 266 -3.34 12.96 13.80
N LEU A 267 -3.53 12.42 12.60
CA LEU A 267 -3.70 13.21 11.37
C LEU A 267 -5.14 13.23 10.90
N GLY A 268 -5.85 12.11 11.09
CA GLY A 268 -7.25 11.99 10.72
C GLY A 268 -7.74 10.55 10.71
N ALA A 269 -9.04 10.40 10.88
CA ALA A 269 -9.77 9.17 10.75
C ALA A 269 -10.80 9.27 9.63
N THR A 270 -10.84 8.23 8.81
CA THR A 270 -11.74 8.09 7.68
C THR A 270 -12.66 6.92 7.96
N GLU A 271 -13.97 7.15 8.01
CA GLU A 271 -14.94 6.06 8.02
C GLU A 271 -14.79 5.24 6.73
N GLN A 272 -14.67 3.93 6.86
CA GLN A 272 -14.52 2.97 5.78
C GLN A 272 -15.89 2.40 5.44
N VAL A 273 -16.35 2.67 4.23
CA VAL A 273 -17.64 2.21 3.74
C VAL A 273 -17.44 0.93 2.95
N SER A 274 -18.15 -0.13 3.35
CA SER A 274 -18.14 -1.42 2.68
C SER A 274 -19.56 -1.88 2.35
N THR A 275 -19.69 -2.70 1.31
CA THR A 275 -20.93 -3.40 0.99
C THR A 275 -21.27 -4.46 2.06
N LYS A 276 -22.48 -5.02 2.00
CA LYS A 276 -22.92 -6.10 2.91
C LYS A 276 -22.06 -7.37 2.82
N ASP A 277 -21.48 -7.62 1.65
CA ASP A 277 -20.54 -8.69 1.35
C ASP A 277 -19.07 -8.28 1.57
N GLY A 278 -18.83 -7.10 2.17
CA GLY A 278 -17.53 -6.66 2.67
C GLY A 278 -16.58 -6.07 1.64
N ALA A 279 -17.05 -5.79 0.43
CA ALA A 279 -16.26 -5.07 -0.56
C ALA A 279 -16.17 -3.59 -0.17
N TRP A 280 -14.95 -3.06 -0.09
CA TRP A 280 -14.73 -1.64 0.20
C TRP A 280 -15.17 -0.78 -0.98
N VAL A 281 -15.97 0.26 -0.71
CA VAL A 281 -16.52 1.15 -1.75
C VAL A 281 -16.04 2.60 -1.64
N GLY A 282 -15.34 2.94 -0.56
CA GLY A 282 -14.78 4.26 -0.35
C GLY A 282 -14.66 4.62 1.12
N GLY A 283 -14.35 5.89 1.38
CA GLY A 283 -14.31 6.41 2.73
C GLY A 283 -14.88 7.82 2.84
N ILE A 284 -15.32 8.16 4.04
CA ILE A 284 -15.91 9.46 4.38
C ILE A 284 -15.07 10.07 5.51
N ILE A 285 -14.68 11.33 5.32
CA ILE A 285 -14.03 12.11 6.36
C ILE A 285 -15.01 13.21 6.77
N ASP A 286 -15.47 13.15 8.01
CA ASP A 286 -16.15 14.29 8.64
C ASP A 286 -15.12 15.05 9.47
N TYR A 287 -14.75 16.24 9.01
CA TYR A 287 -13.79 17.09 9.69
C TYR A 287 -14.30 17.61 11.05
N ASN A 288 -15.62 17.66 11.27
CA ASN A 288 -16.20 18.11 12.53
C ASN A 288 -16.07 17.06 13.64
N GLU A 289 -15.96 15.78 13.29
CA GLU A 289 -15.89 14.67 14.25
C GLU A 289 -14.45 14.26 14.60
N GLN A 290 -13.43 14.86 13.97
CA GLN A 290 -12.04 14.39 14.11
C GLN A 290 -11.52 14.44 15.54
N GLY A 291 -11.92 15.42 16.35
CA GLY A 291 -11.52 15.50 17.76
C GLY A 291 -12.09 14.37 18.63
N ASP A 292 -13.38 14.05 18.44
CA ASP A 292 -14.04 12.96 19.15
C ASP A 292 -13.52 11.59 18.69
N LEU A 293 -13.25 11.45 17.38
CA LEU A 293 -12.63 10.27 16.80
C LEU A 293 -11.20 10.07 17.32
N GLU A 294 -10.39 11.12 17.40
CA GLU A 294 -9.05 11.05 17.99
C GLU A 294 -9.12 10.54 19.44
N GLN A 295 -10.00 11.12 20.27
CA GLN A 295 -10.16 10.67 21.65
C GLN A 295 -10.59 9.20 21.74
N THR A 296 -11.51 8.78 20.88
CA THR A 296 -12.05 7.42 20.87
C THR A 296 -11.02 6.38 20.39
N LEU A 297 -10.15 6.76 19.46
CA LEU A 297 -9.20 5.86 18.81
C LEU A 297 -7.81 5.89 19.45
N ARG A 298 -7.55 6.82 20.37
CA ARG A 298 -6.25 7.05 21.00
C ARG A 298 -5.62 5.79 21.58
N ASP A 299 -6.37 5.01 22.34
CA ASP A 299 -5.85 3.80 22.98
C ASP A 299 -5.37 2.78 21.94
N THR A 300 -6.10 2.62 20.83
CA THR A 300 -5.71 1.75 19.72
C THR A 300 -4.48 2.29 18.99
N ILE A 301 -4.42 3.60 18.73
CA ILE A 301 -3.25 4.25 18.11
C ILE A 301 -2.01 4.03 18.98
N SER A 302 -2.11 4.30 20.28
CA SER A 302 -1.05 4.07 21.24
C SER A 302 -0.65 2.60 21.27
N ALA A 303 -1.61 1.66 21.34
CA ALA A 303 -1.31 0.24 21.36
C ALA A 303 -0.49 -0.20 20.14
N VAL A 304 -0.88 0.22 18.93
CA VAL A 304 -0.11 -0.05 17.71
C VAL A 304 1.26 0.63 17.77
N ALA A 305 1.33 1.88 18.21
CA ALA A 305 2.56 2.63 18.23
C ALA A 305 3.63 2.06 19.16
N HIS A 306 3.25 1.52 20.33
CA HIS A 306 4.18 0.89 21.27
C HIS A 306 4.75 -0.44 20.76
N THR A 307 4.22 -0.97 19.66
CA THR A 307 4.65 -2.25 19.08
C THR A 307 5.55 -2.10 17.85
N LEU A 308 5.74 -0.86 17.39
CA LEU A 308 6.66 -0.48 16.31
C LEU A 308 8.00 -0.03 16.90
#